data_AF-A0A7S1JL58-F1
#
_entry.id   AF-A0A7S1JL58-F1
#
_cell.length_a   1.000
_cell.length_b   1.000
_cell.length_c   1.000
_cell.angle_alpha   90.00
_cell.angle_beta   90.00
_cell.angle_gamma   90.00
#
_symmetry.space_group_name_H-M   'P 1'
#
loop_
_entity.id
_entity.type
_entity.pdbx_description
1 polymer ?
#
loop_
_entity_poly.entity_id
_entity_poly.type
_entity_poly.pdbx_seq_one_letter_code
_entity_poly.pdbx_strand_id
1 'polypeptide(L)'
;MGSLDEAFLNLTDYLKENDLDSHEGRVKVATEIREKITEATRGLTASAGIAPGRMMAKIASDFNKPNGQTIIEERDAAGFMDSLSVRKIPGVGKVGEHKL
;
A
#
# COMPACT_ATOMS: atom_id res chain seq x y z
N MET A 1 5.43 -10.77 -7.71
CA MET A 1 5.87 -11.78 -6.73
C MET A 1 6.09 -11.04 -5.42
N GLY A 2 5.56 -11.52 -4.29
CA GLY A 2 5.93 -10.96 -2.98
C GLY A 2 7.26 -11.55 -2.50
N SER A 3 7.96 -10.85 -1.62
CA SER A 3 9.06 -11.41 -0.81
C SER A 3 8.50 -12.00 0.49
N LEU A 4 9.34 -12.60 1.34
CA LEU A 4 8.92 -13.17 2.62
C LEU A 4 8.21 -12.14 3.53
N ASP A 5 8.60 -10.88 3.42
CA ASP A 5 8.12 -9.74 4.20
C ASP A 5 7.06 -8.90 3.46
N GLU A 6 6.64 -9.29 2.26
CA GLU A 6 5.66 -8.55 1.45
C GLU A 6 4.49 -9.43 0.98
N ALA A 7 3.28 -9.00 1.30
CA ALA A 7 2.04 -9.61 0.83
C ALA A 7 1.15 -8.59 0.11
N PHE A 8 0.33 -9.07 -0.82
CA PHE A 8 -0.68 -8.27 -1.51
C PHE A 8 -2.04 -8.92 -1.32
N LEU A 9 -3.02 -8.13 -0.91
CA LEU A 9 -4.39 -8.58 -0.66
C LEU A 9 -5.34 -7.75 -1.52
N ASN A 10 -6.28 -8.42 -2.19
CA ASN A 10 -7.42 -7.76 -2.79
C ASN A 10 -8.52 -7.68 -1.74
N LEU A 11 -8.80 -6.46 -1.25
CA LEU A 11 -9.80 -6.21 -0.21
C LEU A 11 -11.17 -5.80 -0.78
N THR A 12 -11.32 -5.71 -2.11
CA THR A 12 -12.51 -5.11 -2.75
C THR A 12 -13.82 -5.73 -2.28
N ASP A 13 -13.94 -7.06 -2.30
CA ASP A 13 -15.17 -7.74 -1.91
C ASP A 13 -15.40 -7.67 -0.40
N TYR A 14 -14.33 -7.87 0.39
CA TYR A 14 -14.37 -7.75 1.84
C TYR A 14 -14.85 -6.36 2.30
N LEU A 15 -14.36 -5.28 1.70
CA LEU A 15 -14.75 -3.93 2.05
C LEU A 15 -16.23 -3.68 1.72
N LYS A 16 -16.73 -4.20 0.60
CA LYS A 16 -18.14 -4.05 0.21
C LYS A 16 -19.08 -4.86 1.10
N GLU A 17 -18.76 -6.12 1.34
CA GLU A 17 -19.59 -7.03 2.14
C GLU A 17 -19.71 -6.58 3.61
N ASN A 18 -18.71 -5.84 4.11
CA ASN A 18 -18.66 -5.37 5.50
C ASN A 18 -18.99 -3.88 5.66
N ASP A 19 -19.40 -3.18 4.59
CA ASP A 19 -19.69 -1.73 4.58
C ASP A 19 -18.50 -0.87 5.08
N LEU A 20 -17.29 -1.22 4.60
CA LEU A 20 -16.01 -0.59 4.97
C LEU A 20 -15.33 0.10 3.78
N ASP A 21 -16.02 0.30 2.65
CA ASP A 21 -15.44 0.93 1.46
C ASP A 21 -15.33 2.47 1.54
N SER A 22 -15.62 3.05 2.70
CA SER A 22 -15.29 4.45 3.00
C SER A 22 -13.79 4.63 3.25
N HIS A 23 -13.32 5.88 3.19
CA HIS A 23 -11.95 6.20 3.56
C HIS A 23 -11.61 5.69 4.97
N GLU A 24 -12.48 5.98 5.95
CA GLU A 24 -12.32 5.57 7.34
C GLU A 24 -12.35 4.05 7.50
N GLY A 25 -13.20 3.35 6.74
CA GLY A 25 -13.27 1.88 6.74
C GLY A 25 -11.97 1.26 6.24
N ARG A 26 -11.40 1.78 5.15
CA ARG A 26 -10.10 1.33 4.63
C ARG A 26 -8.95 1.64 5.59
N VAL A 27 -8.94 2.82 6.24
CA VAL A 27 -8.00 3.15 7.32
C VAL A 27 -8.08 2.10 8.43
N LYS A 28 -9.29 1.80 8.89
CA LYS A 28 -9.53 0.85 9.97
C LYS A 28 -9.02 -0.55 9.61
N VAL A 29 -9.36 -1.08 8.44
CA VAL A 29 -8.91 -2.41 8.01
C VAL A 29 -7.37 -2.49 7.93
N ALA A 30 -6.72 -1.46 7.39
CA ALA A 30 -5.27 -1.42 7.31
C ALA A 30 -4.61 -1.38 8.71
N THR A 31 -5.17 -0.60 9.63
CA THR A 31 -4.72 -0.55 11.02
C THR A 31 -4.88 -1.90 11.69
N GLU A 32 -6.06 -2.53 11.58
CA GLU A 32 -6.33 -3.84 12.18
C GLU A 32 -5.37 -4.92 11.67
N ILE A 33 -5.06 -4.94 10.37
CA ILE A 33 -4.11 -5.90 9.81
C ILE A 33 -2.72 -5.70 10.44
N ARG A 34 -2.25 -4.45 10.55
CA ARG A 34 -0.93 -4.14 11.14
C ARG A 34 -0.85 -4.48 12.63
N GLU A 35 -1.92 -4.22 13.38
CA GLU A 35 -2.03 -4.61 14.78
C GLU A 35 -2.02 -6.13 14.94
N LYS A 36 -2.80 -6.85 14.14
CA LYS A 36 -2.81 -8.33 14.13
C LYS A 36 -1.46 -8.93 13.77
N ILE A 37 -0.72 -8.32 12.83
CA ILE A 37 0.67 -8.74 12.53
C ILE A 37 1.56 -8.55 13.75
N THR A 38 1.47 -7.40 14.42
CA THR A 38 2.28 -7.10 15.60
C THR A 38 2.00 -8.08 16.74
N GLU A 39 0.73 -8.38 16.99
CA GLU A 39 0.30 -9.37 17.98
C GLU A 39 0.79 -10.79 17.63
N ALA A 40 0.50 -11.26 16.42
CA ALA A 40 0.81 -12.62 15.99
C ALA A 40 2.32 -12.92 15.96
N THR A 41 3.14 -11.90 15.65
CA THR A 41 4.60 -12.01 15.59
C THR A 41 5.30 -11.67 16.91
N ARG A 42 4.54 -11.26 17.93
CA ARG A 42 5.07 -10.82 19.24
C ARG A 42 6.02 -9.62 19.12
N GLY A 43 5.70 -8.66 18.23
CA GLY A 43 6.37 -7.36 18.18
C GLY A 43 6.94 -6.94 16.83
N LEU A 44 6.80 -7.72 15.76
CA LEU A 44 7.19 -7.24 14.42
C LEU A 44 6.12 -6.30 13.89
N THR A 45 6.53 -5.07 13.56
CA THR A 45 5.64 -4.06 12.99
C THR A 45 5.63 -4.13 11.47
N ALA A 46 4.52 -3.73 10.87
CA ALA A 46 4.35 -3.66 9.43
C ALA A 46 3.93 -2.25 9.00
N SER A 47 4.28 -1.86 7.77
CA SER A 47 3.70 -0.68 7.11
C SER A 47 2.80 -1.13 5.97
N ALA A 48 1.73 -0.37 5.69
CA ALA A 48 0.72 -0.75 4.72
C ALA A 48 0.43 0.35 3.70
N GLY A 49 0.13 -0.06 2.46
CA GLY A 49 -0.29 0.84 1.39
C GLY A 49 -1.61 0.34 0.81
N ILE A 50 -2.60 1.22 0.70
CA ILE A 50 -3.92 0.94 0.15
C ILE A 50 -4.12 1.86 -1.04
N ALA A 51 -4.35 1.29 -2.21
CA ALA A 51 -4.52 2.05 -3.43
C ALA A 51 -5.25 1.21 -4.50
N PRO A 52 -5.78 1.86 -5.55
CA PRO A 52 -6.24 1.19 -6.75
C PRO A 52 -5.08 0.46 -7.45
N GLY A 53 -5.15 -0.86 -7.50
CA GLY A 53 -4.15 -1.68 -8.17
C GLY A 53 -2.85 -1.89 -7.38
N ARG A 54 -2.17 -2.98 -7.75
CA ARG A 54 -1.03 -3.53 -7.01
C ARG A 54 0.18 -2.59 -6.96
N MET A 55 0.47 -1.92 -8.08
CA MET A 55 1.67 -1.10 -8.22
C MET A 55 1.60 0.14 -7.31
N MET A 56 0.48 0.86 -7.33
CA MET A 56 0.29 2.02 -6.45
C MET A 56 0.28 1.60 -4.98
N ALA A 57 -0.34 0.47 -4.64
CA ALA A 57 -0.34 -0.03 -3.25
C ALA A 57 1.07 -0.33 -2.74
N LYS A 58 1.93 -0.90 -3.60
CA LYS A 58 3.35 -1.14 -3.28
C LYS A 58 4.11 0.16 -3.05
N ILE A 59 3.86 1.18 -3.86
CA ILE A 59 4.51 2.48 -3.72
C ILE A 59 4.02 3.17 -2.45
N ALA A 60 2.70 3.19 -2.21
CA ALA A 60 2.08 3.80 -1.04
C ALA A 60 2.61 3.23 0.29
N SER A 61 2.87 1.92 0.34
CA SER A 61 3.35 1.26 1.56
C SER A 61 4.76 1.72 1.99
N ASP A 62 5.52 2.36 1.10
CA ASP A 62 6.85 2.90 1.39
C ASP A 62 6.82 4.36 1.89
N PHE A 63 5.73 5.10 1.71
CA PHE A 63 5.67 6.55 2.02
C PHE A 63 5.70 6.86 3.52
N ASN A 64 4.94 6.11 4.33
CA ASN A 64 4.81 6.34 5.77
C ASN A 64 5.56 5.31 6.61
N LYS A 65 6.66 4.76 6.08
CA LYS A 65 7.58 3.92 6.88
C LYS A 65 8.35 4.79 7.89
N PRO A 66 8.67 4.28 9.09
CA PRO A 66 8.35 2.96 9.63
C PRO A 66 6.99 2.90 10.35
N ASN A 67 6.40 1.69 10.43
CA ASN A 67 5.16 1.39 11.15
C ASN A 67 4.03 2.42 10.90
N GLY A 68 3.78 2.73 9.63
CA GLY A 68 2.70 3.63 9.22
C GLY A 68 1.89 3.06 8.06
N GLN A 69 0.88 3.80 7.63
CA GLN A 69 0.08 3.43 6.48
C GLN A 69 -0.27 4.62 5.61
N THR A 70 -0.46 4.37 4.32
CA THR A 70 -0.81 5.38 3.32
C THR A 70 -2.00 4.89 2.51
N ILE A 71 -2.98 5.76 2.32
CA ILE A 71 -4.14 5.51 1.45
C ILE A 71 -4.08 6.47 0.28
N ILE A 72 -4.23 5.93 -0.92
CA ILE A 72 -4.42 6.68 -2.15
C ILE A 72 -5.83 6.39 -2.61
N GLU A 73 -6.66 7.42 -2.65
CA GLU A 73 -8.03 7.31 -3.16
C GLU A 73 -8.03 7.27 -4.69
N GLU A 74 -9.06 6.67 -5.28
CA GLU A 74 -9.23 6.58 -6.75
C GLU A 74 -9.13 7.96 -7.42
N ARG A 75 -9.75 8.98 -6.81
CA ARG A 75 -9.75 10.36 -7.31
C ARG A 75 -8.36 11.01 -7.31
N ASP A 76 -7.47 10.55 -6.43
CA ASP A 76 -6.14 11.11 -6.22
C ASP A 76 -5.06 10.29 -6.97
N ALA A 77 -5.42 9.12 -7.50
CA ALA A 77 -4.49 8.18 -8.13
C ALA A 77 -3.73 8.77 -9.32
N ALA A 78 -4.42 9.52 -10.21
CA ALA A 78 -3.79 10.15 -11.37
C ALA A 78 -2.76 11.20 -10.95
N GLY A 79 -3.15 12.13 -10.07
CA GLY A 79 -2.23 13.17 -9.58
C GLY A 79 -1.07 12.60 -8.77
N PHE A 80 -1.30 11.52 -8.02
CA PHE A 80 -0.23 10.81 -7.34
C PHE A 80 0.79 10.24 -8.33
N MET A 81 0.33 9.57 -9.39
CA MET A 81 1.19 9.01 -10.43
C MET A 81 1.99 10.07 -11.17
N ASP A 82 1.38 11.22 -11.50
CA ASP A 82 2.07 12.33 -12.17
C ASP A 82 3.17 12.96 -11.30
N SER A 83 3.00 12.92 -9.97
CA SER A 83 3.97 13.48 -9.02
C SER A 83 5.17 12.56 -8.75
N LEU A 84 5.08 11.27 -9.13
CA LEU A 84 6.08 10.28 -8.80
C LEU A 84 7.30 10.37 -9.72
N SER A 85 8.47 10.46 -9.11
CA SER A 85 9.72 10.17 -9.83
C SER A 85 9.66 8.76 -10.43
N VAL A 86 10.06 8.64 -11.69
CA VAL A 86 10.13 7.37 -12.44
C VAL A 86 10.91 6.29 -11.68
N ARG A 87 11.89 6.67 -10.85
CA ARG A 87 12.66 5.76 -10.00
C ARG A 87 11.86 5.08 -8.88
N LYS A 88 10.70 5.63 -8.51
CA LYS A 88 9.80 5.05 -7.50
C LYS A 88 8.90 3.97 -8.07
N ILE A 89 8.87 3.79 -9.40
CA ILE A 89 8.09 2.75 -10.05
C ILE A 89 8.78 1.38 -9.82
N PRO A 90 8.08 0.39 -9.24
CA PRO A 90 8.61 -0.96 -9.10
C PRO A 90 9.05 -1.54 -10.45
N GLY A 91 10.30 -2.00 -10.53
CA GLY A 91 10.91 -2.53 -11.76
C GLY A 91 11.76 -1.52 -12.53
N VAL A 92 11.72 -0.23 -12.19
CA VAL A 92 12.61 0.79 -12.76
C VAL A 92 13.84 0.97 -11.86
N GLY A 93 14.92 0.30 -12.22
CA GLY A 93 16.23 0.51 -11.58
C GLY A 93 17.01 1.67 -12.20
N LYS A 94 18.19 1.99 -11.64
CA LYS A 94 19.08 3.08 -12.12
C LYS A 94 19.34 3.05 -13.63
N VAL A 95 19.46 1.87 -14.23
CA VAL A 95 19.71 1.70 -15.67
C VAL A 95 18.47 2.02 -16.53
N GLY A 96 17.27 1.77 -15.99
CA GLY A 96 16.01 2.11 -16.67
C GLY A 96 15.71 3.61 -16.58
N GLU A 97 16.09 4.25 -15.47
CA GLU A 97 15.95 5.70 -15.27
C GLU A 97 16.77 6.51 -16.27
N HIS A 98 18.01 6.11 -16.59
CA HIS A 98 18.85 6.83 -17.56
C HIS A 98 18.36 6.78 -19.03
N LYS A 99 17.35 5.96 -19.33
CA LYS A 99 16.80 5.78 -20.68
C LYS A 99 15.48 6.53 -20.91
N LEU A 100 14.96 7.21 -19.89
CA LEU A 100 13.71 7.97 -19.89
C LEU A 100 14.01 9.45 -19.59
#